data_AF-A0A3P0X732-F1
#
_entry.id   AF-A0A3P0X732-F1
#
_cell.length_a   1.000
_cell.length_b   1.000
_cell.length_c   1.000
_cell.angle_alpha   90.00
_cell.angle_beta   90.00
_cell.angle_gamma   90.00
#
_symmetry.space_group_name_H-M   'P 1'
#
loop_
_entity.id
_entity.type
_entity.pdbx_description
1 polymer ?
#
loop_
_entity_poly.entity_id
_entity_poly.type
_entity_poly.pdbx_seq_one_letter_code
_entity_poly.pdbx_strand_id
1 'polypeptide(L)'
;MLLRHFGIEDLLNRYERPKYVKKVVRAYSKSEIGALVAGSSAKERALWHFFLGTGAREREVATACWRDIDLEAGILKVQANIGFSPRD
;
A
#
# COMPACT_ATOMS: atom_id res chain seq x y z
N MET A 1 18.27 -19.78 8.66
CA MET A 1 17.34 -20.47 9.58
C MET A 1 18.00 -21.74 10.07
N LEU A 2 18.16 -21.89 11.38
CA LEU A 2 18.85 -23.01 12.04
C LEU A 2 18.32 -24.39 11.61
N LEU A 3 16.99 -24.56 11.52
CA LEU A 3 16.33 -25.84 11.27
C LEU A 3 16.53 -26.36 9.84
N ARG A 4 16.57 -25.44 8.87
CA ARG A 4 16.80 -25.78 7.46
C ARG A 4 18.24 -26.20 7.18
N HIS A 5 19.19 -25.74 7.99
CA HIS A 5 20.59 -26.16 7.93
C HIS A 5 20.79 -27.62 8.37
N PHE A 6 19.92 -28.12 9.25
CA PHE A 6 19.91 -29.53 9.71
C PHE A 6 18.98 -30.44 8.87
N GLY A 7 18.50 -29.97 7.70
CA GLY A 7 17.67 -30.76 6.80
C GLY A 7 16.24 -31.02 7.28
N ILE A 8 15.79 -30.34 8.34
CA ILE A 8 14.41 -30.44 8.82
C ILE A 8 13.57 -29.43 8.04
N GLU A 9 12.83 -29.94 7.07
CA GLU A 9 11.87 -29.17 6.28
C GLU A 9 10.43 -29.46 6.71
N ASP A 10 9.56 -28.48 6.55
CA ASP A 10 8.10 -28.59 6.67
C ASP A 10 7.55 -29.11 8.02
N LEU A 11 7.96 -28.45 9.11
CA LEU A 11 7.51 -28.74 10.49
C LEU A 11 6.00 -28.61 10.72
N LEU A 12 5.28 -27.88 9.86
CA LEU A 12 3.86 -27.61 10.01
C LEU A 12 3.09 -28.39 8.95
N ASN A 13 2.11 -29.19 9.38
CA ASN A 13 1.15 -29.78 8.47
C ASN A 13 0.39 -28.66 7.72
N ARG A 14 -0.08 -28.91 6.49
CA ARG A 14 -0.83 -27.95 5.67
C ARG A 14 -2.00 -27.30 6.44
N TYR A 15 -2.60 -28.03 7.37
CA TYR A 15 -3.71 -27.57 8.20
C TYR A 15 -3.31 -26.71 9.41
N GLU A 16 -2.05 -26.76 9.84
CA GLU A 16 -1.50 -25.96 10.95
C GLU A 16 -0.94 -24.62 10.46
N ARG A 17 -0.81 -24.45 9.14
CA ARG A 17 -0.38 -23.19 8.54
C ARG A 17 -1.43 -22.11 8.84
N PRO A 18 -1.03 -20.95 9.38
CA PRO A 18 -1.94 -19.84 9.61
C PRO A 18 -2.68 -19.48 8.32
N LYS A 19 -4.01 -19.53 8.34
CA LYS A 19 -4.83 -19.06 7.23
C LYS A 19 -4.92 -17.55 7.30
N TYR A 20 -4.68 -16.90 6.17
CA TYR A 20 -4.91 -15.47 6.06
C TYR A 20 -6.39 -15.16 6.31
N VAL A 21 -6.65 -14.34 7.32
CA VAL A 21 -7.99 -13.80 7.59
C VAL A 21 -8.04 -12.39 7.03
N LYS A 22 -8.95 -12.16 6.07
CA LYS A 22 -9.13 -10.83 5.48
C LYS A 22 -9.64 -9.88 6.55
N LYS A 23 -8.87 -8.83 6.86
CA LYS A 23 -9.30 -7.79 7.78
C LYS A 23 -10.47 -7.03 7.16
N VAL A 24 -11.60 -6.96 7.87
CA VAL A 24 -12.73 -6.11 7.46
C VAL A 24 -12.35 -4.68 7.83
N VAL A 25 -12.17 -3.83 6.82
CA VAL A 25 -11.84 -2.41 7.01
C VAL A 25 -13.08 -1.60 6.65
N ARG A 26 -13.50 -0.70 7.54
CA ARG A 26 -14.59 0.24 7.29
C ARG A 26 -14.07 1.40 6.44
N ALA A 27 -14.75 1.71 5.34
CA ALA A 27 -14.47 2.91 4.57
C ALA A 27 -14.78 4.18 5.38
N TYR A 28 -13.97 5.22 5.21
CA TYR A 28 -14.22 6.51 5.85
C TYR A 28 -15.45 7.19 5.23
N SER A 29 -16.26 7.81 6.08
CA SER A 29 -17.37 8.66 5.64
C SER A 29 -16.86 10.01 5.11
N LYS A 30 -17.68 10.70 4.33
CA LYS A 30 -17.34 12.03 3.79
C LYS A 30 -17.03 13.05 4.88
N SER A 31 -17.70 12.98 6.02
CA SER A 31 -17.45 13.86 7.18
C SER A 31 -16.10 13.58 7.83
N GLU A 32 -15.72 12.31 7.97
CA GLU A 32 -14.41 11.92 8.50
C GLU A 32 -13.27 12.36 7.58
N ILE A 33 -13.44 12.22 6.26
CA ILE A 33 -12.47 12.73 5.27
C ILE A 33 -12.39 14.27 5.34
N GLY A 34 -13.53 14.95 5.46
CA GLY A 34 -13.58 16.41 5.63
C GLY A 34 -12.82 16.88 6.88
N ALA A 35 -13.02 16.20 8.02
CA ALA A 35 -12.29 16.49 9.25
C ALA A 35 -10.78 16.24 9.12
N LEU A 36 -10.38 15.16 8.44
CA LEU A 36 -8.97 14.86 8.16
C LEU A 36 -8.32 15.97 7.33
N VAL A 37 -8.96 16.39 6.24
CA VAL A 37 -8.44 17.44 5.35
C VAL A 37 -8.41 18.79 6.08
N ALA A 38 -9.42 19.10 6.90
CA ALA A 38 -9.48 20.36 7.66
C ALA A 38 -8.38 20.48 8.72
N GLY A 39 -8.01 19.37 9.37
CA GLY A 39 -6.92 19.34 10.35
C GLY A 39 -5.51 19.27 9.76
N SER A 40 -5.37 19.20 8.43
CA SER A 40 -4.10 18.93 7.76
C SER A 40 -3.41 20.19 7.22
N SER A 41 -2.08 20.19 7.23
CA SER A 41 -1.27 21.21 6.57
C SER A 41 -1.44 21.19 5.04
N ALA A 42 -0.95 22.21 4.33
CA ALA A 42 -1.05 22.25 2.86
C ALA A 42 -0.39 21.05 2.17
N LYS A 43 0.74 20.56 2.71
CA LYS A 43 1.46 19.40 2.16
C LYS A 43 0.68 18.10 2.39
N GLU A 44 0.15 17.90 3.59
CA GLU A 44 -0.63 16.72 3.94
C GLU A 44 -1.94 16.67 3.15
N ARG A 45 -2.59 17.81 2.94
CA ARG A 45 -3.79 17.88 2.09
C ARG A 45 -3.52 17.40 0.67
N ALA A 46 -2.41 17.84 0.06
CA ALA A 46 -2.02 17.37 -1.27
C ALA A 46 -1.79 15.85 -1.28
N LEU A 47 -1.14 15.31 -0.23
CA LEU A 47 -0.92 13.88 -0.09
C LEU A 47 -2.23 13.09 0.09
N TRP A 48 -3.17 13.59 0.91
CA TRP A 48 -4.48 12.95 1.06
C TRP A 48 -5.28 12.94 -0.22
N HIS A 49 -5.28 14.05 -0.96
CA HIS A 49 -5.91 14.09 -2.28
C HIS A 49 -5.25 13.12 -3.27
N PHE A 50 -3.93 12.98 -3.22
CA PHE A 50 -3.22 12.00 -4.04
C PHE A 50 -3.61 10.56 -3.70
N PHE A 51 -3.62 10.19 -2.42
CA PHE A 51 -4.06 8.86 -1.97
C PHE A 51 -5.52 8.57 -2.32
N LEU A 52 -6.42 9.51 -2.05
CA LEU A 52 -7.86 9.32 -2.29
C LEU A 52 -8.23 9.35 -3.77
N GLY A 53 -7.48 10.10 -4.60
CA GLY A 53 -7.71 10.19 -6.03
C GLY A 53 -7.11 9.03 -6.83
N THR A 54 -5.94 8.53 -6.43
CA THR A 54 -5.24 7.45 -7.16
C THR A 54 -5.56 6.06 -6.60
N GLY A 55 -5.92 5.96 -5.31
CA GLY A 55 -6.08 4.67 -4.63
C GLY A 55 -4.77 3.90 -4.44
N ALA A 56 -3.62 4.54 -4.68
CA ALA A 56 -2.31 3.91 -4.61
C ALA A 56 -1.97 3.46 -3.17
N ARG A 57 -1.26 2.35 -3.06
CA ARG A 57 -0.79 1.82 -1.78
C ARG A 57 0.35 2.69 -1.24
N GLU A 58 0.55 2.70 0.07
CA GLU A 58 1.58 3.51 0.73
C GLU A 58 2.96 3.37 0.08
N ARG A 59 3.34 2.13 -0.27
CA ARG A 59 4.63 1.87 -0.91
C ARG A 59 4.72 2.38 -2.34
N GLU A 60 3.62 2.32 -3.10
CA GLU A 60 3.55 2.85 -4.46
C GLU A 60 3.74 4.36 -4.44
N VAL A 61 3.05 5.06 -3.52
CA VAL A 61 3.20 6.51 -3.32
C VAL A 61 4.59 6.88 -2.83
N ALA A 62 5.16 6.12 -1.90
CA ALA A 62 6.51 6.37 -1.36
C ALA A 62 7.61 6.27 -2.43
N THR A 63 7.40 5.45 -3.47
CA THR A 63 8.36 5.29 -4.57
C THR A 63 8.06 6.15 -5.79
N ALA A 64 6.93 6.86 -5.81
CA ALA A 64 6.49 7.64 -6.96
C ALA A 64 7.43 8.83 -7.20
N CYS A 65 7.94 8.96 -8.42
CA CYS A 65 8.72 10.10 -8.87
C CYS A 65 7.90 11.01 -9.78
N TRP A 66 8.36 12.25 -9.97
CA TRP A 66 7.69 13.17 -10.90
C TRP A 66 7.57 12.64 -12.34
N ARG A 67 8.49 11.76 -12.76
CA ARG A 67 8.47 11.13 -14.09
C ARG A 67 7.33 10.13 -14.27
N ASP A 68 6.77 9.65 -13.17
CA ASP A 68 5.71 8.65 -13.16
C ASP A 68 4.31 9.29 -13.24
N ILE A 69 4.23 10.62 -13.11
CA ILE A 69 2.98 11.37 -13.06
C ILE A 69 2.81 12.14 -14.36
N ASP A 70 1.75 11.82 -15.09
CA ASP A 70 1.27 12.58 -16.22
C ASP A 70 0.06 13.41 -15.78
N LEU A 71 0.27 14.70 -15.55
CA LEU A 71 -0.78 15.60 -15.05
C LEU A 71 -1.81 15.97 -16.11
N GLU A 72 -1.45 15.94 -17.40
CA GLU A 72 -2.38 16.24 -18.48
C GLU A 72 -3.31 15.05 -18.74
N ALA A 73 -2.74 13.84 -18.74
CA ALA A 73 -3.52 12.61 -18.90
C ALA A 73 -4.19 12.15 -17.60
N GLY A 74 -3.77 12.67 -16.45
CA GLY A 74 -4.26 12.23 -15.12
C GLY A 74 -3.80 10.81 -14.77
N ILE A 75 -2.62 10.40 -15.23
CA ILE A 75 -2.13 9.03 -15.09
C ILE A 75 -0.98 8.97 -14.08
N LEU A 76 -1.07 8.03 -13.14
CA LEU A 76 0.05 7.59 -12.31
C LEU A 76 0.58 6.25 -12.83
N LYS A 77 1.86 6.20 -13.24
CA LYS A 77 2.53 4.98 -13.67
C LYS A 77 3.17 4.29 -12.47
N VAL A 78 2.60 3.17 -12.03
CA VAL A 78 3.19 2.35 -10.97
C VAL A 78 4.17 1.37 -11.59
N GLN A 79 5.47 1.62 -11.40
CA GLN A 79 6.54 0.76 -11.94
C GLN A 79 7.25 -0.02 -10.83
N ALA A 80 7.76 -1.20 -11.18
CA ALA A 80 8.65 -1.94 -10.32
C ALA A 80 10.00 -1.21 -10.21
N ASN A 81 10.46 -0.99 -8.99
CA ASN A 81 11.72 -0.33 -8.67
C ASN A 81 12.60 -1.26 -7.81
N ILE A 82 13.87 -0.92 -7.63
CA ILE A 82 14.79 -1.73 -6.82
C ILE A 82 14.21 -1.87 -5.39
N GLY A 83 13.80 -3.09 -5.04
CA GLY A 83 13.17 -3.40 -3.76
C GLY A 83 11.64 -3.29 -3.74
N PHE A 84 10.98 -2.86 -4.81
CA PHE A 84 9.52 -2.81 -4.94
C PHE A 84 9.02 -3.51 -6.20
N SER A 85 8.14 -4.49 -6.02
CA SER A 85 7.37 -5.08 -7.10
C SER A 85 5.89 -4.80 -6.84
N PRO A 86 5.15 -4.26 -7.82
CA PRO A 86 3.71 -4.08 -7.71
C PRO A 86 3.05 -5.42 -7.37
N ARG A 87 2.13 -5.40 -6.41
CA ARG A 87 1.35 -6.58 -6.06
C ARG A 87 -0.06 -6.34 -6.59
N ASP A 88 -0.55 -7.24 -7.42
CA ASP A 88 -1.96 -7.25 -7.83
C ASP A 88 -2.86 -7.31 -6.59
#